data_AF-A0A2M4CJS3-F1
#
_entry.id   AF-A0A2M4CJS3-F1
#
_cell.length_a   1.000
_cell.length_b   1.000
_cell.length_c   1.000
_cell.angle_alpha   90.00
_cell.angle_beta   90.00
_cell.angle_gamma   90.00
#
_symmetry.space_group_name_H-M   'P 1'
#
loop_
_entity.id
_entity.type
_entity.pdbx_description
1 polymer ?
#
loop_
_entity_poly.entity_id
_entity_poly.type
_entity_poly.pdbx_seq_one_letter_code
_entity_poly.pdbx_strand_id
1 'polypeptide(L)'
;HCKKCVAHTEHKVTLYKKGKERRVAQGRRRYDNKQRGFHGQTKPILRRKAKVTKKISLKLECSKCKTKQQKVLKRAKHVELGGEKKSKKQA
;
A
#
# COMPACT_ATOMS: atom_id res chain seq x y z
N HIS A 1 14.61 12.63 -3.73
CA HIS A 1 14.50 13.43 -4.95
C HIS A 1 13.02 13.54 -5.34
N CYS A 2 12.49 14.75 -5.47
CA CYS A 2 11.11 15.00 -5.92
C CYS A 2 11.12 15.30 -7.43
N LYS A 3 10.38 14.51 -8.22
CA LYS A 3 10.37 14.61 -9.69
C LYS A 3 9.82 15.95 -10.20
N LYS A 4 8.84 16.55 -9.49
CA LYS A 4 8.27 17.84 -9.92
C LYS A 4 9.16 19.03 -9.60
N CYS A 5 9.86 18.99 -8.46
CA CYS A 5 10.78 20.05 -8.08
C CYS A 5 12.18 19.86 -8.65
N VAL A 6 12.45 18.70 -9.26
CA VAL A 6 13.76 18.30 -9.81
C VAL A 6 14.90 18.47 -8.78
N ALA A 7 14.59 18.27 -7.49
CA ALA A 7 15.52 18.54 -6.40
C ALA A 7 15.33 17.55 -5.24
N HIS A 8 16.33 17.45 -4.37
CA HIS A 8 16.18 16.77 -3.09
C HIS A 8 15.44 17.68 -2.12
N THR A 9 14.21 17.29 -1.79
CA THR A 9 13.38 17.97 -0.79
C THR A 9 13.11 17.04 0.38
N GLU A 10 12.68 17.62 1.50
CA GLU A 10 12.10 16.86 2.60
C GLU A 10 10.78 16.22 2.16
N HIS A 11 10.50 15.04 2.71
CA HIS A 11 9.28 14.28 2.43
C HIS A 11 8.64 13.83 3.74
N LYS A 12 7.34 14.07 3.87
CA LYS A 12 6.53 13.45 4.93
C LYS A 12 6.30 11.98 4.54
N VAL A 13 6.69 11.07 5.42
CA VAL A 13 6.63 9.62 5.16
C VAL A 13 5.43 9.03 5.89
N THR A 14 4.58 8.31 5.17
CA THR A 14 3.44 7.57 5.74
C THR A 14 3.37 6.16 5.18
N LEU A 15 2.75 5.23 5.90
CA LEU A 15 2.47 3.90 5.37
C LEU A 15 1.29 3.95 4.39
N TYR A 16 1.44 3.29 3.24
CA TYR A 16 0.34 3.11 2.32
C TYR A 16 -0.74 2.20 2.92
N LYS A 17 -1.99 2.65 2.86
CA LYS A 17 -3.17 1.86 3.17
C LYS A 17 -3.97 1.64 1.88
N LYS A 18 -4.45 0.41 1.66
CA LYS A 18 -5.36 0.12 0.55
C LYS A 18 -6.70 0.82 0.84
N GLY A 19 -7.18 1.61 -0.12
CA GLY A 19 -8.50 2.23 -0.04
C GLY A 19 -9.66 1.25 -0.27
N LYS A 20 -10.88 1.72 -0.01
CA LYS A 20 -12.13 0.98 -0.31
C LYS A 20 -12.23 0.70 -1.81
N GLU A 21 -12.72 -0.50 -2.15
CA GLU A 21 -12.93 -0.87 -3.55
C GLU A 21 -14.09 -0.06 -4.16
N ARG A 22 -13.90 0.44 -5.38
CA ARG A 22 -14.90 1.24 -6.11
C ARG A 22 -15.91 0.31 -6.81
N ARG A 23 -17.20 0.44 -6.49
CA ARG A 23 -18.29 -0.39 -7.06
C ARG A 23 -18.45 -0.23 -8.58
N VAL A 24 -18.25 0.99 -9.09
CA VAL A 24 -18.44 1.29 -10.53
C VAL A 24 -17.25 0.88 -11.41
N ALA A 25 -16.18 0.32 -10.83
CA ALA A 25 -15.06 -0.21 -11.61
C ALA A 25 -15.57 -1.32 -12.55
N GLN A 26 -15.07 -1.34 -13.79
CA GLN A 26 -15.55 -2.27 -14.82
C GLN A 26 -15.46 -3.75 -14.38
N GLY A 27 -14.36 -4.15 -13.74
CA GLY A 27 -14.17 -5.50 -13.24
C GLY A 27 -15.18 -5.89 -12.16
N ARG A 28 -15.52 -4.94 -11.27
CA ARG A 28 -16.51 -5.16 -10.22
C ARG A 28 -17.92 -5.27 -10.81
N ARG A 29 -18.31 -4.36 -11.71
CA ARG A 29 -19.60 -4.44 -12.44
C ARG A 29 -19.77 -5.77 -13.17
N ARG A 30 -18.71 -6.24 -13.85
CA ARG A 30 -18.72 -7.54 -14.54
C ARG A 30 -18.85 -8.71 -13.57
N TYR A 31 -18.14 -8.68 -12.44
CA TYR A 31 -18.24 -9.70 -11.39
C TYR A 31 -19.66 -9.77 -10.81
N ASP A 32 -20.22 -8.62 -10.45
CA ASP A 32 -21.56 -8.53 -9.87
C ASP A 32 -22.61 -9.02 -10.87
N ASN A 33 -22.51 -8.64 -12.15
CA ASN A 33 -23.40 -9.17 -13.20
C ASN A 33 -23.29 -10.69 -13.36
N LYS A 34 -22.06 -11.23 -13.35
CA LYS A 34 -21.85 -12.68 -13.44
C LYS A 34 -22.43 -13.42 -12.23
N GLN A 35 -22.53 -12.76 -11.08
CA GLN A 35 -23.02 -13.34 -9.84
C GLN A 35 -24.53 -13.28 -9.65
N ARG A 36 -25.26 -12.54 -10.48
CA ARG A 36 -26.72 -12.41 -10.37
C ARG A 36 -27.42 -13.72 -10.73
N GLY A 37 -28.58 -13.97 -10.14
CA GLY A 37 -29.38 -15.18 -10.42
C GLY A 37 -28.83 -16.44 -9.73
N PHE A 38 -29.13 -17.61 -10.29
CA PHE A 38 -28.85 -18.91 -9.66
C PHE A 38 -27.51 -19.53 -10.06
N HIS A 39 -26.49 -18.70 -10.30
CA HIS A 39 -25.18 -19.17 -10.79
C HIS A 39 -24.19 -19.57 -9.69
N GLY A 40 -24.56 -19.44 -8.42
CA GLY A 40 -23.67 -19.71 -7.29
C GLY A 40 -22.39 -18.87 -7.32
N GLN A 41 -21.28 -19.43 -6.83
CA GLN A 41 -19.98 -18.75 -6.86
C GLN A 41 -19.29 -18.91 -8.22
N THR A 42 -19.25 -17.84 -9.02
CA THR A 42 -18.84 -17.90 -10.45
C THR A 42 -17.36 -17.62 -10.73
N LYS A 43 -16.60 -17.26 -9.69
CA LYS A 43 -15.17 -16.94 -9.77
C LYS A 43 -14.43 -17.58 -8.59
N PRO A 44 -13.20 -18.09 -8.80
CA PRO A 44 -12.47 -18.82 -7.77
C PRO A 44 -12.08 -17.91 -6.60
N ILE A 45 -12.18 -18.46 -5.39
CA ILE A 45 -11.72 -17.82 -4.15
C ILE A 45 -10.38 -18.44 -3.76
N LEU A 46 -9.36 -17.62 -3.55
CA LEU A 46 -8.06 -18.08 -3.07
C LEU A 46 -8.17 -18.53 -1.60
N ARG A 47 -8.13 -19.85 -1.36
CA ARG A 47 -8.22 -20.45 -0.01
C ARG A 47 -6.86 -20.59 0.69
N ARG A 48 -5.83 -21.08 -0.01
CA ARG A 48 -4.52 -21.40 0.59
C ARG A 48 -3.53 -20.25 0.37
N LYS A 49 -3.20 -19.50 1.43
CA LYS A 49 -2.21 -18.39 1.39
C LYS A 49 -0.92 -18.83 2.08
N ALA A 50 0.20 -18.80 1.36
CA ALA A 50 1.50 -19.17 1.93
C ALA A 50 2.23 -18.00 2.61
N LYS A 51 2.02 -16.76 2.12
CA LYS A 51 2.78 -15.59 2.59
C LYS A 51 2.17 -14.99 3.85
N VAL A 52 2.96 -14.94 4.92
CA VAL A 52 2.57 -14.39 6.23
C VAL A 52 2.71 -12.86 6.33
N THR A 53 3.63 -12.26 5.56
CA THR A 53 3.85 -10.80 5.54
C THR A 53 3.46 -10.19 4.19
N LYS A 54 3.46 -8.86 4.10
CA LYS A 54 3.28 -8.10 2.86
C LYS A 54 4.52 -7.24 2.60
N LYS A 55 4.74 -6.84 1.34
CA LYS A 55 5.71 -5.78 1.03
C LYS A 55 5.11 -4.46 1.49
N ILE A 56 5.85 -3.69 2.25
CA ILE A 56 5.39 -2.43 2.80
C ILE A 56 5.69 -1.34 1.78
N SER A 57 4.71 -0.48 1.50
CA SER A 57 4.90 0.66 0.62
C SER A 57 4.82 1.95 1.42
N LEU A 58 5.86 2.76 1.32
CA LEU A 58 5.92 4.10 1.88
C LEU A 58 5.32 5.09 0.88
N LYS A 59 4.50 5.99 1.37
CA LYS A 59 3.99 7.14 0.64
C LYS A 59 4.78 8.37 1.08
N LEU A 60 5.58 8.90 0.16
CA LEU A 60 6.43 10.07 0.34
C LEU A 60 5.70 11.28 -0.21
N GLU A 61 5.39 12.26 0.63
CA GLU A 61 4.75 13.50 0.22
C GLU A 61 5.75 14.66 0.31
N CYS A 62 6.02 15.30 -0.83
CA CYS A 62 6.93 16.45 -0.89
C CYS A 62 6.35 17.64 -0.11
N SER A 63 7.16 18.26 0.75
CA SER A 63 6.74 19.43 1.54
C SER A 63 6.42 20.65 0.67
N LYS A 64 7.15 20.86 -0.44
CA LYS A 64 6.99 22.02 -1.33
C LYS A 64 5.80 21.89 -2.28
N CYS A 65 5.80 20.86 -3.14
CA CYS A 65 4.80 20.72 -4.22
C CYS A 65 3.67 19.71 -3.91
N LYS A 66 3.64 19.13 -2.71
CA LYS A 66 2.64 18.13 -2.24
C LYS A 66 2.49 16.89 -3.13
N THR A 67 3.42 16.69 -4.07
CA THR A 67 3.42 15.51 -4.94
C THR A 67 3.77 14.29 -4.13
N LYS A 68 3.05 13.19 -4.40
CA LYS A 68 3.17 11.94 -3.67
C LYS A 68 3.87 10.91 -4.54
N GLN A 69 4.83 10.21 -3.95
CA GLN A 69 5.55 9.11 -4.58
C GLN A 69 5.46 7.87 -3.70
N GLN A 70 5.47 6.68 -4.31
CA GLN A 70 5.44 5.42 -3.59
C GLN A 70 6.79 4.72 -3.69
N LYS A 71 7.30 4.23 -2.56
CA LYS A 71 8.53 3.41 -2.51
C LYS A 71 8.21 2.09 -1.81
N VAL A 72 8.56 0.97 -2.44
CA VAL A 72 8.30 -0.37 -1.92
C VAL A 72 9.54 -0.87 -1.17
N LEU A 73 9.32 -1.38 0.05
CA LEU A 73 10.34 -2.02 0.87
C LEU A 73 10.30 -3.55 0.75
N LYS A 74 11.31 -4.20 1.32
CA LYS A 74 11.32 -5.66 1.53
C LYS A 74 10.20 -6.06 2.51
N ARG A 75 9.93 -7.36 2.60
CA ARG A 75 8.94 -7.92 3.54
C ARG A 75 9.50 -7.84 4.96
N ALA A 76 8.67 -7.40 5.89
CA ALA A 76 8.99 -7.37 7.32
C ALA A 76 7.72 -7.71 8.12
N LYS A 77 7.91 -8.27 9.32
CA LYS A 77 6.81 -8.55 10.26
C LYS A 77 6.44 -7.31 11.07
N HIS A 78 7.44 -6.62 11.60
CA HIS A 78 7.29 -5.41 12.39
C HIS A 78 7.88 -4.23 11.60
N VAL A 79 7.10 -3.16 11.46
CA VAL A 79 7.57 -1.89 10.88
C VAL A 79 6.95 -0.76 11.65
N GLU A 80 7.82 0.06 12.20
CA GLU A 80 7.49 1.27 12.92
C GLU A 80 8.08 2.46 12.17
N LEU A 81 7.31 3.54 12.07
CA LEU A 81 7.77 4.82 11.54
C LEU A 81 7.82 5.81 12.70
N GLY A 82 8.97 6.48 12.89
CA GLY A 82 9.14 7.47 13.96
C GLY A 82 9.54 6.89 15.32
N GLY A 83 10.02 5.65 15.37
CA GLY A 83 10.60 5.08 16.59
C GLY A 83 11.93 5.73 16.99
N GLU A 84 12.32 5.53 18.25
CA GLU A 84 13.58 6.05 18.77
C GLU A 84 14.79 5.42 18.07
N LYS A 85 15.82 6.23 17.85
CA LYS A 85 17.08 5.72 17.32
C LYS A 85 17.74 4.88 18.40
N LYS A 86 18.21 3.68 18.04
CA LYS A 86 19.00 2.85 18.94
C LYS A 86 20.22 3.65 19.44
N SER A 87 20.42 3.69 20.75
CA SER A 87 21.59 4.33 21.36
C SER A 87 22.86 3.55 21.02
N LYS A 88 23.97 4.27 20.81
CA LYS A 88 25.29 3.64 20.66
C LYS A 88 25.80 3.29 22.06
N LYS A 89 25.53 2.05 22.50
CA LYS A 89 25.89 1.48 23.81
C LYS A 89 24.99 1.94 24.96
N GLN A 90 24.17 1.02 25.44
CA GLN A 90 23.76 0.98 26.84
C GLN A 90 24.43 -0.26 27.42
N ALA A 91 25.01 -0.10 28.62
CA ALA A 91 25.69 -1.16 29.36
C ALA A 91 24.74 -2.32 29.68
#